data_AF-A0AA90ESW4-F1
#
_entry.id   AF-A0AA90ESW4-F1
#
_cell.length_a   1.000
_cell.length_b   1.000
_cell.length_c   1.000
_cell.angle_alpha   90.00
_cell.angle_beta   90.00
_cell.angle_gamma   90.00
#
_symmetry.space_group_name_H-M   'P 1'
#
loop_
_entity.id
_entity.type
_entity.pdbx_description
1 polymer ?
#
loop_
_entity_poly.entity_id
_entity_poly.type
_entity_poly.pdbx_seq_one_letter_code
_entity_poly.pdbx_strand_id
1 'polypeptide(L)'
;MENVEHLQQAAVPEQHMHIPQYQHAETAVHHIKCPLFPHLKHKTLCTVAPFVHYGLNEAQATSYHHAMEEVAAMAYLMGMGMNPHLAYCTVESWEINETFY
;
A
#
# COMPACT_ATOMS: atom_id res chain seq x y z
N MET A 1 -25.66 -3.35 -49.39
CA MET A 1 -25.21 -2.01 -48.96
C MET A 1 -26.18 -1.56 -47.89
N GLU A 2 -26.11 -2.22 -46.73
CA GLU A 2 -25.37 -1.80 -45.52
C GLU A 2 -26.24 -0.85 -44.69
N ASN A 3 -27.06 -1.45 -43.82
CA ASN A 3 -27.70 -0.78 -42.70
C ASN A 3 -26.68 -0.76 -41.55
N VAL A 4 -26.33 0.43 -41.10
CA VAL A 4 -25.42 0.68 -39.99
C VAL A 4 -26.11 0.29 -38.68
N GLU A 5 -25.67 -0.80 -38.06
CA GLU A 5 -26.13 -1.22 -36.74
C GLU A 5 -25.60 -0.28 -35.66
N HIS A 6 -26.49 0.56 -35.13
CA HIS A 6 -26.33 1.22 -33.84
C HIS A 6 -26.69 0.22 -32.74
N LEU A 7 -25.69 -0.37 -32.08
CA LEU A 7 -25.90 -1.10 -30.83
C LEU A 7 -24.87 -0.65 -29.78
N GLN A 8 -25.31 0.37 -29.04
CA GLN A 8 -25.08 0.64 -27.62
C GLN A 8 -23.98 -0.18 -26.93
N GLN A 9 -22.82 0.45 -26.67
CA GLN A 9 -21.90 0.00 -25.63
C GLN A 9 -22.62 0.08 -24.28
N ALA A 10 -22.91 -1.07 -23.68
CA ALA A 10 -23.41 -1.14 -22.31
C ALA A 10 -22.30 -0.67 -21.37
N ALA A 11 -22.52 0.48 -20.72
CA ALA A 11 -21.66 0.97 -19.66
C ALA A 11 -21.67 -0.03 -18.50
N VAL A 12 -20.51 -0.58 -18.18
CA VAL A 12 -20.29 -1.35 -16.95
C VAL A 12 -20.48 -0.39 -15.78
N PRO A 13 -21.36 -0.66 -14.80
CA PRO A 13 -21.44 0.18 -13.62
C PRO A 13 -20.15 0.02 -12.83
N GLU A 14 -19.27 1.01 -12.90
CA GLU A 14 -18.17 1.13 -11.96
C GLU A 14 -18.77 1.28 -10.56
N GLN A 15 -18.75 0.19 -9.79
CA GLN A 15 -18.95 0.26 -8.34
C GLN A 15 -17.74 0.98 -7.76
N HIS A 16 -17.75 2.32 -7.86
CA HIS A 16 -16.82 3.18 -7.14
C HIS A 16 -17.07 2.99 -5.65
N MET A 17 -16.30 2.08 -5.05
CA MET A 17 -16.18 2.02 -3.61
C MET A 17 -15.61 3.37 -3.17
N HIS A 18 -16.45 4.23 -2.60
CA HIS A 18 -16.00 5.47 -2.02
C HIS A 18 -15.10 5.13 -0.81
N ILE A 19 -13.79 5.20 -1.02
CA ILE A 19 -12.81 5.03 0.04
C ILE A 19 -12.69 6.39 0.74
N PRO A 20 -13.06 6.50 2.03
CA PRO A 20 -12.95 7.76 2.75
C PRO A 20 -11.50 8.22 2.78
N GLN A 21 -11.30 9.53 2.60
CA GLN A 21 -10.01 10.16 2.87
C GLN A 21 -9.58 9.85 4.31
N TYR A 22 -8.28 9.62 4.57
CA TYR A 22 -7.77 9.03 5.82
C TYR A 22 -8.36 9.68 7.10
N GLN A 23 -8.53 11.01 7.09
CA GLN A 23 -9.10 11.78 8.20
C GLN A 23 -10.58 11.45 8.53
N HIS A 24 -11.31 10.83 7.60
CA HIS A 24 -12.71 10.42 7.74
C HIS A 24 -12.88 8.89 7.75
N ALA A 25 -11.79 8.13 7.62
CA ALA A 25 -11.84 6.68 7.53
C ALA A 25 -12.28 6.02 8.84
N GLU A 26 -11.91 6.59 9.99
CA GLU A 26 -12.23 6.04 11.32
C GLU A 26 -13.75 5.90 11.54
N THR A 27 -14.52 6.95 11.24
CA THR A 27 -15.98 6.95 11.39
C THR A 27 -16.66 5.94 10.45
N ALA A 28 -16.08 5.70 9.28
CA ALA A 28 -16.58 4.72 8.32
C ALA A 28 -16.29 3.28 8.77
N VAL A 29 -15.13 3.02 9.41
CA VAL A 29 -14.75 1.68 9.89
C VAL A 29 -15.71 1.16 10.96
N HIS A 30 -16.26 2.02 11.83
CA HIS A 30 -17.20 1.61 12.87
C HIS A 30 -18.49 0.95 12.35
N HIS A 31 -18.84 1.15 11.08
CA HIS A 31 -20.03 0.56 10.46
C HIS A 31 -19.74 -0.76 9.71
N ILE A 32 -18.47 -1.14 9.60
CA ILE A 32 -18.03 -2.35 8.91
C ILE A 32 -18.21 -3.55 9.84
N LYS A 33 -19.23 -4.38 9.58
CA LYS A 33 -19.54 -5.58 10.39
C LYS A 33 -18.73 -6.82 10.01
N CYS A 34 -18.14 -6.84 8.83
CA CYS A 34 -17.32 -7.94 8.33
C CYS A 34 -16.07 -7.39 7.61
N PRO A 35 -14.91 -8.07 7.69
CA PRO A 35 -13.68 -7.56 7.08
C PRO A 35 -13.86 -7.33 5.58
N LEU A 36 -13.45 -6.16 5.09
CA LEU A 36 -13.32 -5.92 3.66
C LEU A 36 -12.17 -6.74 3.11
N PHE A 37 -12.39 -7.40 1.96
CA PHE A 37 -11.39 -8.20 1.24
C PHE A 37 -10.59 -9.19 2.12
N PRO A 38 -11.25 -10.09 2.86
CA PRO A 38 -10.57 -10.97 3.83
C PRO A 38 -9.51 -11.87 3.21
N HIS A 39 -9.67 -12.23 1.93
CA HIS A 39 -8.72 -13.04 1.17
C HIS A 39 -7.36 -12.36 0.95
N LEU A 40 -7.29 -11.02 1.04
CA LEU A 40 -6.04 -10.28 0.88
C LEU A 40 -5.17 -10.34 2.13
N LYS A 41 -5.77 -10.51 3.33
CA LYS A 41 -5.06 -10.40 4.62
C LYS A 41 -3.78 -11.22 4.66
N HIS A 42 -3.84 -12.51 4.32
CA HIS A 42 -2.67 -13.38 4.43
C HIS A 42 -1.57 -12.97 3.45
N LYS A 43 -1.93 -12.79 2.16
CA LYS A 43 -0.99 -12.37 1.13
C LYS A 43 -0.33 -11.04 1.49
N THR A 44 -1.12 -10.04 1.87
CA THR A 44 -0.64 -8.71 2.25
C THR A 44 0.33 -8.78 3.43
N LEU A 45 -0.06 -9.45 4.53
CA LEU A 45 0.79 -9.54 5.72
C LEU A 45 2.09 -10.32 5.45
N CYS A 46 2.03 -11.42 4.69
CA CYS A 46 3.24 -12.15 4.31
C CYS A 46 4.14 -11.33 3.37
N THR A 47 3.57 -10.57 2.44
CA THR A 47 4.31 -9.71 1.53
C THR A 47 5.07 -8.61 2.27
N VAL A 48 4.46 -7.99 3.30
CA VAL A 48 5.11 -6.89 4.04
C VAL A 48 5.95 -7.37 5.23
N ALA A 49 5.80 -8.61 5.67
CA ALA A 49 6.47 -9.13 6.87
C ALA A 49 7.99 -8.90 6.88
N PRO A 50 8.76 -9.15 5.80
CA PRO A 50 10.21 -8.93 5.82
C PRO A 50 10.60 -7.49 6.17
N PHE A 51 9.87 -6.50 5.66
CA PHE A 51 10.12 -5.08 5.93
C PHE A 51 9.75 -4.70 7.35
N VAL A 52 8.64 -5.23 7.88
CA VAL A 52 8.27 -5.01 9.29
C VAL A 52 9.35 -5.57 10.23
N HIS A 53 9.88 -6.76 9.94
CA HIS A 53 10.98 -7.31 10.75
C HIS A 53 12.26 -6.48 10.61
N TYR A 54 12.58 -6.01 9.41
CA TYR A 54 13.69 -5.09 9.17
C TYR A 54 13.53 -3.81 10.01
N GLY A 55 12.43 -3.09 9.89
CA GLY A 55 12.21 -1.85 10.65
C GLY A 55 12.19 -2.07 12.17
N LEU A 56 11.66 -3.20 12.67
CA LEU A 56 11.74 -3.52 14.10
C LEU A 56 13.17 -3.78 14.60
N ASN A 57 14.05 -4.30 13.75
CA ASN A 57 15.46 -4.49 14.09
C ASN A 57 16.22 -3.15 14.03
N GLU A 58 15.97 -2.39 12.98
CA GLU A 58 16.59 -1.11 12.72
C GLU A 58 16.20 -0.06 13.77
N ALA A 59 14.93 -0.03 14.21
CA ALA A 59 14.45 0.82 15.30
C ALA A 59 15.19 0.61 16.64
N GLN A 60 15.87 -0.52 16.83
CA GLN A 60 16.72 -0.75 18.01
C GLN A 60 18.05 0.01 17.93
N ALA A 61 18.50 0.34 16.72
CA ALA A 61 19.72 1.08 16.44
C ALA A 61 19.45 2.56 16.10
N THR A 62 18.29 2.89 15.53
CA THR A 62 17.89 4.23 15.10
C THR A 62 16.74 4.77 15.98
N SER A 63 15.52 4.84 15.45
CA SER A 63 14.30 5.16 16.18
C SER A 63 13.08 4.53 15.52
N TYR A 64 12.00 4.33 16.28
CA TYR A 64 10.73 3.87 15.73
C TYR A 64 10.15 4.82 14.66
N HIS A 65 10.43 6.13 14.75
CA HIS A 65 9.94 7.09 13.74
C HIS A 65 10.56 6.80 12.38
N HIS A 66 11.89 6.80 12.34
CA HIS A 66 12.68 6.58 11.12
C HIS A 66 12.41 5.20 10.52
N ALA A 67 12.51 4.12 11.30
CA ALA A 67 12.22 2.78 10.82
C ALA A 67 10.79 2.61 10.28
N MET A 68 9.80 3.31 10.85
CA MET A 68 8.42 3.28 10.34
C MET A 68 8.25 4.08 9.05
N GLU A 69 9.01 5.18 8.87
CA GLU A 69 9.07 5.91 7.61
C GLU A 69 9.64 5.03 6.50
N GLU A 70 10.71 4.29 6.77
CA GLU A 70 11.32 3.35 5.82
C GLU A 70 10.35 2.24 5.40
N VAL A 71 9.70 1.59 6.37
CA VAL A 71 8.68 0.55 6.11
C VAL A 71 7.52 1.10 5.29
N ALA A 72 7.05 2.30 5.60
CA ALA A 72 5.97 2.96 4.85
C ALA A 72 6.40 3.31 3.42
N ALA A 73 7.62 3.82 3.24
CA ALA A 73 8.17 4.14 1.94
C ALA A 73 8.32 2.89 1.06
N MET A 74 8.89 1.81 1.59
CA MET A 74 9.01 0.53 0.87
C MET A 74 7.63 -0.01 0.44
N ALA A 75 6.64 0.02 1.33
CA ALA A 75 5.28 -0.41 1.01
C ALA A 75 4.62 0.45 -0.09
N TYR A 76 4.85 1.77 -0.06
CA TYR A 76 4.36 2.68 -1.09
C TYR A 76 5.01 2.42 -2.46
N LEU A 77 6.34 2.26 -2.51
CA LEU A 77 7.09 1.92 -3.72
C LEU A 77 6.61 0.59 -4.33
N MET A 78 6.33 -0.41 -3.49
CA MET A 78 5.73 -1.67 -3.95
C MET A 78 4.33 -1.47 -4.53
N GLY A 79 3.52 -0.59 -3.93
CA GLY A 79 2.22 -0.18 -4.47
C GLY A 79 2.32 0.50 -5.84
N MET A 80 3.43 1.17 -6.14
CA MET A 80 3.73 1.73 -7.47
C MET A 80 4.24 0.69 -8.49
N GLY A 81 4.40 -0.57 -8.09
CA GLY A 81 4.81 -1.66 -8.97
C GLY A 81 6.27 -2.07 -8.87
N MET A 82 7.03 -1.51 -7.92
CA MET A 82 8.40 -1.96 -7.66
C MET A 82 8.38 -3.33 -6.98
N ASN A 83 9.31 -4.21 -7.37
CA ASN A 83 9.47 -5.47 -6.64
C ASN A 83 10.10 -5.21 -5.25
N PRO A 84 9.91 -6.12 -4.27
CA PRO A 84 10.42 -5.98 -2.90
C PRO A 84 11.88 -5.56 -2.78
N HIS A 85 12.76 -6.16 -3.58
CA HIS A 85 14.19 -5.90 -3.51
C HIS A 85 14.54 -4.50 -4.02
N LEU A 86 13.92 -4.08 -5.13
CA LEU A 86 14.11 -2.74 -5.68
C LEU A 86 13.58 -1.66 -4.72
N ALA A 87 12.45 -1.90 -4.07
CA ALA A 87 11.91 -0.98 -3.07
C ALA A 87 12.88 -0.81 -1.88
N TYR A 88 13.40 -1.91 -1.34
CA TYR A 88 14.42 -1.90 -0.30
C TYR A 88 15.67 -1.11 -0.72
N CYS A 89 16.33 -1.50 -1.81
CA CYS A 89 17.54 -0.81 -2.29
C CYS A 89 17.31 0.69 -2.56
N THR A 90 16.09 1.08 -2.94
CA THR A 90 15.75 2.49 -3.17
C THR A 90 15.71 3.26 -1.86
N VAL A 91 15.04 2.74 -0.83
CA VAL A 91 14.93 3.41 0.48
C VAL A 91 16.32 3.53 1.13
N GLU A 92 17.10 2.44 1.18
CA GLU A 92 18.46 2.44 1.72
C GLU A 92 19.39 3.45 1.00
N SER A 93 19.14 3.71 -0.29
CA SER A 93 19.96 4.65 -1.06
C SER A 93 19.75 6.11 -0.67
N TRP A 94 18.68 6.41 0.07
CA TRP A 94 18.42 7.77 0.57
C TRP A 94 19.27 8.12 1.78
N GLU A 95 19.78 7.12 2.48
CA GLU A 95 20.61 7.29 3.68
C GLU A 95 22.07 7.73 3.40
N ILE A 96 22.41 7.99 2.13
CA ILE A 96 23.73 8.49 1.77
C ILE A 96 23.87 9.90 2.38
N ASN A 97 24.59 9.98 3.51
CA ASN A 97 24.90 11.14 4.35
C ASN A 97 24.10 11.28 5.66
N GLU A 98 23.33 10.28 6.09
CA GLU A 98 22.75 10.33 7.43
C GLU A 98 23.84 10.20 8.50
N THR A 99 23.93 11.21 9.37
CA THR A 99 24.81 11.20 10.54
C THR A 99 23.97 10.74 11.71
N PHE A 100 24.15 9.50 12.13
CA PHE A 100 23.54 8.98 13.36
C PHE A 100 24.20 9.70 14.56
N TYR A 101 23.44 10.56 15.26
CA TYR A 101 23.87 11.33 16.44
C TYR A 101 23.35 10.72 17.74
#